data_AF-A0A2E4N9T5-F1
#
_entry.id   AF-A0A2E4N9T5-F1
#
_cell.length_a   1.000
_cell.length_b   1.000
_cell.length_c   1.000
_cell.angle_alpha   90.00
_cell.angle_beta   90.00
_cell.angle_gamma   90.00
#
_symmetry.space_group_name_H-M   'P 1'
#
loop_
_entity.id
_entity.type
_entity.pdbx_description
1 polymer ?
#
loop_
_entity_poly.entity_id
_entity_poly.type
_entity_poly.pdbx_seq_one_letter_code
_entity_poly.pdbx_strand_id
1 'polypeptide(L)'
;MKLISCKAAVQLFVNRSMQTELANLMDIGPLSEEDKAALVRLLSDPDQDVYRSIRLVLLNCGMDARSSLRLGLDSDDRLVRQRSWKLISFLDRKSADVDFISFCKRGGENLNLEKCVWSLVKTTFPHINQASYQKILEGYADRVRKYCDPQQSFPATLMAINRVFFNEEGFHGDKKNYYDPQNSYLNRVIDRKFGNPISLCLLYLFIAKRLSLPLVGVAMPGHFILRLQSSTFNIFVDPFNMGNFLTQSQCEDRLKRCGFGFESEFLFPVSPRRILLRICSNLHQIYQKAKRFDERDRIQKYLINLAN
;
A
#
# COMPACT_ATOMS: atom_id res chain seq x y z
N MET A 1 7.78 -9.61 44.68
CA MET A 1 9.23 -9.32 44.84
C MET A 1 10.03 -9.23 43.52
N LYS A 2 9.70 -9.97 42.44
CA LYS A 2 10.42 -9.87 41.14
C LYS A 2 10.21 -8.57 40.33
N LEU A 3 9.05 -7.90 40.43
CA LEU A 3 8.75 -6.66 39.70
C LEU A 3 9.54 -5.42 40.18
N ILE A 4 9.84 -5.35 41.49
CA ILE A 4 10.62 -4.24 42.07
C ILE A 4 12.10 -4.34 41.64
N SER A 5 12.61 -5.57 41.47
CA SER A 5 13.95 -5.84 40.95
C SER A 5 14.10 -5.41 39.48
N CYS A 6 13.07 -5.57 38.65
CA CYS A 6 13.11 -5.14 37.26
C CYS A 6 13.04 -3.62 37.12
N LYS A 7 12.20 -2.96 37.94
CA LYS A 7 12.10 -1.50 37.96
C LYS A 7 13.38 -0.86 38.49
N ALA A 8 13.96 -1.39 39.57
CA ALA A 8 15.24 -0.93 40.11
C ALA A 8 16.41 -1.21 39.16
N ALA A 9 16.43 -2.33 38.43
CA ALA A 9 17.41 -2.59 37.40
C ALA A 9 17.30 -1.56 36.26
N VAL A 10 16.10 -1.29 35.76
CA VAL A 10 15.89 -0.26 34.72
C VAL A 10 16.25 1.15 35.24
N GLN A 11 15.97 1.48 36.50
CA GLN A 11 16.27 2.79 37.08
C GLN A 11 17.75 2.99 37.44
N LEU A 12 18.46 1.92 37.84
CA LEU A 12 19.92 1.93 38.03
C LEU A 12 20.67 2.03 36.68
N PHE A 13 20.07 1.56 35.58
CA PHE A 13 20.59 1.68 34.21
C PHE A 13 20.34 3.06 33.57
N VAL A 14 19.38 3.86 34.06
CA VAL A 14 19.04 5.17 33.48
C VAL A 14 20.03 6.29 33.87
N ASN A 15 20.90 6.07 34.86
CA ASN A 15 21.73 7.13 35.47
C ASN A 15 23.21 7.17 35.03
N ARG A 16 23.62 6.37 34.03
CA ARG A 16 25.00 6.35 33.52
C ARG A 16 25.02 6.66 32.02
N SER A 17 25.72 7.74 31.65
CA SER A 17 26.21 8.08 30.30
C SER A 17 25.54 7.30 29.12
N MET A 18 24.46 7.87 28.61
CA MET A 18 23.58 7.34 27.55
C MET A 18 24.26 6.92 26.23
N GLN A 19 25.54 7.19 26.03
CA GLN A 19 26.26 6.80 24.79
C GLN A 19 27.08 5.52 24.94
N THR A 20 27.50 5.15 26.16
CA THR A 20 28.48 4.08 26.38
C THR A 20 27.81 2.72 26.62
N GLU A 21 26.62 2.68 27.23
CA GLU A 21 25.87 1.43 27.48
C GLU A 21 24.85 1.07 26.38
N LEU A 22 24.54 1.99 25.46
CA LEU A 22 23.78 1.66 24.24
C LEU A 22 24.57 0.68 23.33
N ALA A 23 25.90 0.68 23.44
CA ALA A 23 26.77 -0.34 22.88
C ALA A 23 26.71 -1.68 23.66
N ASN A 24 26.50 -1.65 24.98
CA ASN A 24 26.34 -2.85 25.83
C ASN A 24 24.96 -3.52 25.72
N LEU A 25 23.92 -2.81 25.27
CA LEU A 25 22.61 -3.39 24.94
C LEU A 25 22.65 -4.33 23.71
N MET A 26 23.72 -4.26 22.91
CA MET A 26 23.97 -5.17 21.78
C MET A 26 24.62 -6.50 22.23
N ASP A 27 24.95 -6.65 23.52
CA ASP A 27 25.68 -7.79 24.10
C ASP A 27 24.79 -8.66 25.04
N ILE A 28 23.50 -8.33 25.13
CA ILE A 28 22.52 -9.19 25.80
C ILE A 28 22.06 -10.22 24.76
N GLY A 29 22.29 -11.50 25.04
CA GLY A 29 21.73 -12.60 24.24
C GLY A 29 20.21 -12.46 24.02
N PRO A 30 19.61 -13.26 23.12
CA PRO A 30 18.20 -13.11 22.77
C PRO A 30 17.31 -13.15 24.03
N LEU A 31 16.53 -12.08 24.23
CA LEU A 31 15.62 -11.94 25.37
C LEU A 31 14.61 -13.09 25.37
N SER A 32 14.32 -13.64 26.55
CA SER A 32 13.28 -14.66 26.71
C SER A 32 11.88 -14.08 26.47
N GLU A 33 10.89 -14.93 26.18
CA GLU A 33 9.49 -14.47 26.08
C GLU A 33 8.97 -13.91 27.41
N GLU A 34 9.46 -14.40 28.54
CA GLU A 34 9.10 -13.89 29.87
C GLU A 34 9.62 -12.46 30.08
N ASP A 35 10.87 -12.20 29.68
CA ASP A 35 11.48 -10.87 29.77
C ASP A 35 10.76 -9.88 28.86
N LYS A 36 10.45 -10.28 27.62
CA LYS A 36 9.67 -9.44 26.69
C LYS A 36 8.27 -9.14 27.24
N ALA A 37 7.58 -10.13 27.80
CA ALA A 37 6.27 -9.93 28.41
C ALA A 37 6.34 -8.99 29.63
N ALA A 38 7.40 -9.07 30.44
CA ALA A 38 7.64 -8.15 31.54
C ALA A 38 7.87 -6.72 31.04
N LEU A 39 8.69 -6.53 29.99
CA LEU A 39 8.91 -5.24 29.34
C LEU A 39 7.61 -4.64 28.79
N VAL A 40 6.72 -5.46 28.22
CA VAL A 40 5.41 -5.01 27.73
C VAL A 40 4.53 -4.46 28.86
N ARG A 41 4.53 -5.07 30.04
CA ARG A 41 3.79 -4.55 31.20
C ARG A 41 4.33 -3.21 31.69
N LEU A 42 5.63 -2.97 31.53
CA LEU A 42 6.27 -1.70 31.87
C LEU A 42 6.04 -0.60 30.81
N LEU A 43 5.34 -0.90 29.70
CA LEU A 43 4.98 0.12 28.73
C LEU A 43 4.05 1.19 29.31
N SER A 44 3.39 1.02 30.45
CA SER A 44 2.63 2.10 31.08
C SER A 44 3.43 2.94 32.08
N ASP A 45 4.75 2.75 32.18
CA ASP A 45 5.55 3.52 33.13
C ASP A 45 5.38 5.04 32.89
N PRO A 46 5.14 5.83 33.95
CA PRO A 46 4.99 7.28 33.85
C PRO A 46 6.30 7.98 33.45
N ASP A 47 7.45 7.40 33.78
CA ASP A 47 8.76 7.92 33.41
C ASP A 47 8.99 7.74 31.89
N GLN A 48 9.20 8.87 31.20
CA GLN A 48 9.35 8.87 29.75
C GLN A 48 10.67 8.25 29.28
N ASP A 49 11.73 8.34 30.07
CA ASP A 49 13.04 7.78 29.71
C ASP A 49 13.03 6.26 29.90
N VAL A 50 12.36 5.76 30.94
CA VAL A 50 12.06 4.33 31.10
C VAL A 50 11.28 3.80 29.90
N TYR A 51 10.18 4.47 29.52
CA TYR A 51 9.40 4.08 28.35
C TYR A 51 10.23 4.09 27.05
N ARG A 52 11.06 5.11 26.83
CA ARG A 52 11.93 5.21 25.65
C ARG A 52 12.91 4.04 25.57
N SER A 53 13.55 3.69 26.68
CA SER A 53 14.49 2.56 26.76
C SER A 53 13.81 1.22 26.48
N ILE A 54 12.67 0.95 27.14
CA ILE A 54 11.87 -0.27 26.90
C ILE A 54 11.45 -0.37 25.44
N ARG A 55 10.97 0.74 24.87
CA ARG A 55 10.61 0.82 23.46
C ARG A 55 11.79 0.47 22.54
N LEU A 56 12.98 1.00 22.80
CA LEU A 56 14.16 0.70 21.98
C LEU A 56 14.53 -0.78 22.03
N VAL A 57 14.51 -1.39 23.22
CA VAL A 57 14.78 -2.83 23.38
C VAL A 57 13.79 -3.67 22.59
N LEU A 58 12.48 -3.43 22.76
CA LEU A 58 11.43 -4.18 22.05
C LEU A 58 11.52 -3.99 20.53
N LEU A 59 11.93 -2.81 20.05
CA LEU A 59 12.13 -2.57 18.62
C LEU A 59 13.38 -3.26 18.07
N ASN A 60 14.45 -3.37 18.86
CA ASN A 60 15.67 -4.08 18.48
C ASN A 60 15.48 -5.59 18.43
N CYS A 61 14.57 -6.15 19.24
CA CYS A 61 14.13 -7.54 19.09
C CYS A 61 13.40 -7.82 17.75
N GLY A 62 12.99 -6.78 17.02
CA GLY A 62 12.31 -6.95 15.74
C GLY A 62 11.01 -7.76 15.85
N MET A 63 10.80 -8.68 14.91
CA MET A 63 9.58 -9.50 14.87
C MET A 63 9.44 -10.47 16.05
N ASP A 64 10.54 -10.78 16.74
CA ASP A 64 10.53 -11.68 17.91
C ASP A 64 9.83 -11.06 19.13
N ALA A 65 9.64 -9.74 19.17
CA ALA A 65 8.85 -9.08 20.21
C ALA A 65 7.35 -9.11 19.93
N ARG A 66 6.93 -9.51 18.72
CA ARG A 66 5.54 -9.35 18.27
C ARG A 66 4.54 -10.18 19.08
N SER A 67 4.87 -11.43 19.41
CA SER A 67 4.05 -12.32 20.26
C SER A 67 3.74 -11.65 21.60
N SER A 68 4.79 -11.21 22.29
CA SER A 68 4.71 -10.56 23.59
C SER A 68 3.95 -9.23 23.53
N LEU A 69 4.19 -8.41 22.50
CA LEU A 69 3.44 -7.17 22.31
C LEU A 69 1.95 -7.40 22.06
N ARG A 70 1.57 -8.51 21.42
CA ARG A 70 0.16 -8.86 21.20
C ARG A 70 -0.56 -9.15 22.51
N LEU A 71 0.11 -9.81 23.47
CA LEU A 71 -0.45 -9.99 24.81
C LEU A 71 -0.75 -8.64 25.48
N GLY A 72 0.03 -7.61 25.20
CA GLY A 72 -0.21 -6.25 25.68
C GLY A 72 -1.48 -5.60 25.11
N LEU A 73 -2.04 -6.09 24.01
CA LEU A 73 -3.31 -5.60 23.46
C LEU A 73 -4.52 -6.01 24.30
N ASP A 74 -4.40 -7.12 25.03
CA ASP A 74 -5.44 -7.66 25.92
C ASP A 74 -5.27 -7.20 27.38
N SER A 75 -4.28 -6.34 27.66
CA SER A 75 -4.04 -5.79 28.99
C SER A 75 -5.20 -4.89 29.44
N ASP A 76 -5.51 -4.87 30.74
CA ASP A 76 -6.47 -3.93 31.34
C ASP A 76 -5.97 -2.46 31.30
N ASP A 77 -4.66 -2.26 31.19
CA ASP A 77 -4.06 -0.93 31.13
C ASP A 77 -4.16 -0.32 29.72
N ARG A 78 -4.85 0.82 29.63
CA ARG A 78 -5.06 1.56 28.37
C ARG A 78 -3.74 2.01 27.72
N LEU A 79 -2.75 2.44 28.51
CA LEU A 79 -1.46 2.88 27.98
C LEU A 79 -0.66 1.71 27.43
N VAL A 80 -0.69 0.55 28.10
CA VAL A 80 -0.08 -0.68 27.58
C VAL A 80 -0.71 -1.05 26.24
N ARG A 81 -2.04 -1.12 26.14
CA ARG A 81 -2.73 -1.42 24.87
C ARG A 81 -2.31 -0.47 23.75
N GLN A 82 -2.33 0.85 24.02
CA GLN A 82 -2.00 1.86 23.02
C GLN A 82 -0.52 1.80 22.58
N ARG A 83 0.41 1.70 23.53
CA ARG A 83 1.85 1.66 23.23
C ARG A 83 2.22 0.35 22.55
N SER A 84 1.67 -0.79 22.97
CA SER A 84 1.82 -2.08 22.29
C SER A 84 1.33 -2.03 20.84
N TRP A 85 0.14 -1.48 20.59
CA TRP A 85 -0.38 -1.34 19.22
C TRP A 85 0.52 -0.49 18.32
N LYS A 86 1.08 0.61 18.86
CA LYS A 86 2.03 1.46 18.11
C LYS A 86 3.29 0.69 17.74
N LEU A 87 3.86 -0.09 18.66
CA LEU A 87 5.06 -0.88 18.42
C LEU A 87 4.81 -2.02 17.42
N ILE A 88 3.71 -2.77 17.59
CA ILE A 88 3.30 -3.81 16.63
C ILE A 88 3.14 -3.21 15.23
N SER A 89 2.44 -2.08 15.11
CA SER A 89 2.21 -1.43 13.82
C SER A 89 3.51 -0.97 13.16
N PHE A 90 4.49 -0.52 13.95
CA PHE A 90 5.81 -0.17 13.45
C PHE A 90 6.60 -1.40 12.97
N LEU A 91 6.61 -2.49 13.75
CA LEU A 91 7.29 -3.74 13.40
C LEU A 91 6.67 -4.39 12.16
N ASP A 92 5.35 -4.50 12.10
CA ASP A 92 4.64 -5.12 10.98
C ASP A 92 4.81 -4.30 9.70
N ARG A 93 4.87 -2.96 9.81
CA ARG A 93 5.21 -2.08 8.68
C ARG A 93 6.64 -2.33 8.18
N LYS A 94 7.63 -2.43 9.07
CA LYS A 94 9.01 -2.78 8.69
C LYS A 94 9.09 -4.15 8.03
N SER A 95 8.38 -5.15 8.56
CA SER A 95 8.29 -6.47 7.94
C SER A 95 7.69 -6.39 6.54
N ALA A 96 6.59 -5.67 6.38
CA ALA A 96 5.95 -5.46 5.07
C ALA A 96 6.85 -4.70 4.09
N ASP A 97 7.69 -3.75 4.54
CA ASP A 97 8.70 -3.10 3.69
C ASP A 97 9.72 -4.13 3.15
N VAL A 98 10.20 -5.03 4.01
CA VAL A 98 11.14 -6.11 3.62
C VAL A 98 10.49 -7.05 2.61
N ASP A 99 9.27 -7.49 2.88
CA ASP A 99 8.51 -8.38 2.00
C ASP A 99 8.25 -7.72 0.63
N PHE A 100 7.87 -6.44 0.62
CA PHE A 100 7.63 -5.69 -0.61
C PHE A 100 8.91 -5.50 -1.42
N ILE A 101 10.03 -5.14 -0.79
CA ILE A 101 11.34 -5.05 -1.47
C ILE A 101 11.75 -6.41 -2.05
N SER A 102 11.57 -7.48 -1.28
CA SER A 102 11.84 -8.85 -1.73
C SER A 102 11.00 -9.22 -2.96
N PHE A 103 9.74 -8.79 -2.97
CA PHE A 103 8.86 -8.90 -4.14
C PHE A 103 9.42 -8.13 -5.35
N CYS A 104 9.80 -6.86 -5.19
CA CYS A 104 10.32 -6.01 -6.26
C CYS A 104 11.59 -6.60 -6.91
N LYS A 105 12.47 -7.23 -6.12
CA LYS A 105 13.71 -7.86 -6.61
C LYS A 105 13.47 -9.12 -7.43
N ARG A 106 12.48 -9.95 -7.05
CA ARG A 106 12.22 -11.25 -7.70
C ARG A 106 11.31 -11.15 -8.91
N GLY A 107 10.47 -10.12 -8.99
CA GLY A 107 9.49 -9.98 -10.05
C GLY A 107 10.09 -9.40 -11.33
N GLY A 108 10.17 -10.18 -12.42
CA GLY A 108 10.43 -9.64 -13.75
C GLY A 108 9.32 -8.73 -14.27
N GLU A 109 9.33 -8.41 -15.57
CA GLU A 109 8.35 -7.51 -16.20
C GLU A 109 6.88 -7.96 -15.99
N ASN A 110 6.64 -9.27 -15.94
CA ASN A 110 5.31 -9.88 -15.87
C ASN A 110 4.89 -10.32 -14.45
N LEU A 111 5.33 -9.58 -13.42
CA LEU A 111 4.91 -9.84 -12.04
C LEU A 111 3.38 -9.81 -11.84
N ASN A 112 2.89 -10.53 -10.82
CA ASN A 112 1.46 -10.53 -10.49
C ASN A 112 1.04 -9.19 -9.88
N LEU A 113 0.56 -8.28 -10.74
CA LEU A 113 0.22 -6.89 -10.38
C LEU A 113 -0.71 -6.77 -9.17
N GLU A 114 -1.76 -7.58 -9.07
CA GLU A 114 -2.72 -7.51 -7.95
C GLU A 114 -2.02 -7.89 -6.63
N LYS A 115 -1.21 -8.95 -6.61
CA LYS A 115 -0.42 -9.31 -5.42
C LYS A 115 0.54 -8.19 -5.02
N CYS A 116 1.17 -7.52 -5.97
CA CYS A 116 2.09 -6.41 -5.70
C CYS A 116 1.40 -5.22 -5.08
N VAL A 117 0.27 -4.81 -5.65
CA VAL A 117 -0.49 -3.64 -5.18
C VAL A 117 -0.97 -3.88 -3.75
N TRP A 118 -1.43 -5.10 -3.42
CA TRP A 118 -1.78 -5.45 -2.05
C TRP A 118 -0.57 -5.48 -1.10
N SER A 119 0.58 -5.95 -1.58
CA SER A 119 1.83 -5.89 -0.80
C SER A 119 2.25 -4.44 -0.52
N LEU A 120 2.16 -3.54 -1.50
CA LEU A 120 2.38 -2.10 -1.33
C LEU A 120 1.42 -1.50 -0.30
N VAL A 121 0.13 -1.88 -0.33
CA VAL A 121 -0.85 -1.41 0.67
C VAL A 121 -0.43 -1.80 2.09
N LYS A 122 0.03 -3.05 2.29
CA LYS A 122 0.47 -3.56 3.60
C LYS A 122 1.67 -2.81 4.17
N THR A 123 2.51 -2.21 3.33
CA THR A 123 3.62 -1.38 3.83
C THR A 123 3.11 -0.14 4.57
N THR A 124 1.89 0.31 4.33
CA THR A 124 1.32 1.49 5.00
C THR A 124 0.20 1.09 5.97
N PHE A 125 -0.54 0.05 5.64
CA PHE A 125 -1.65 -0.47 6.43
C PHE A 125 -1.45 -1.98 6.69
N PRO A 126 -0.49 -2.38 7.55
CA PRO A 126 -0.11 -3.79 7.72
C PRO A 126 -1.27 -4.68 8.24
N HIS A 127 -2.23 -4.08 8.94
CA HIS A 127 -3.34 -4.78 9.59
C HIS A 127 -4.62 -4.89 8.75
N ILE A 128 -4.57 -4.55 7.46
CA ILE A 128 -5.76 -4.67 6.60
C ILE A 128 -6.18 -6.13 6.44
N ASN A 129 -7.49 -6.37 6.44
CA ASN A 129 -8.05 -7.63 5.98
C ASN A 129 -8.13 -7.65 4.46
N GLN A 130 -7.02 -8.02 3.80
CA GLN A 130 -6.95 -8.11 2.33
C GLN A 130 -8.05 -9.01 1.74
N ALA A 131 -8.41 -10.11 2.40
CA ALA A 131 -9.43 -11.04 1.92
C ALA A 131 -10.82 -10.37 1.83
N SER A 132 -11.15 -9.47 2.76
CA SER A 132 -12.39 -8.69 2.70
C SER A 132 -12.43 -7.80 1.45
N TYR A 133 -11.33 -7.13 1.11
CA TYR A 133 -11.28 -6.30 -0.11
C TYR A 133 -11.34 -7.15 -1.40
N GLN A 134 -10.74 -8.34 -1.40
CA GLN A 134 -10.85 -9.25 -2.53
C GLN A 134 -12.29 -9.73 -2.75
N LYS A 135 -13.04 -10.00 -1.66
CA LYS A 135 -14.47 -10.30 -1.73
C LYS A 135 -15.30 -9.14 -2.27
N ILE A 136 -14.95 -7.90 -1.90
CA ILE A 136 -15.61 -6.70 -2.47
C ILE A 136 -15.42 -6.67 -4.00
N LEU A 137 -14.20 -6.88 -4.50
CA LEU A 137 -13.94 -6.90 -5.95
C LEU A 137 -14.64 -8.06 -6.67
N GLU A 138 -14.78 -9.22 -6.03
CA GLU A 138 -15.56 -10.33 -6.58
C GLU A 138 -17.05 -9.97 -6.65
N GLY A 139 -17.59 -9.36 -5.60
CA GLY A 139 -18.98 -8.89 -5.60
C GLY A 139 -19.27 -7.89 -6.72
N TYR A 140 -18.30 -7.04 -7.08
CA TYR A 140 -18.43 -6.15 -8.23
C TYR A 140 -18.49 -6.93 -9.55
N ALA A 141 -17.61 -7.93 -9.73
CA ALA A 141 -17.61 -8.78 -10.93
C ALA A 141 -18.92 -9.59 -11.04
N ASP A 142 -19.42 -10.13 -9.92
CA ASP A 142 -20.70 -10.85 -9.87
C ASP A 142 -21.87 -9.98 -10.31
N ARG A 143 -21.89 -8.70 -9.91
CA ARG A 143 -22.93 -7.77 -10.39
C ARG A 143 -22.78 -7.46 -11.88
N VAL A 144 -21.57 -7.34 -12.40
CA VAL A 144 -21.35 -7.18 -13.85
C VAL A 144 -21.93 -8.36 -14.62
N ARG A 145 -21.71 -9.61 -14.15
CA ARG A 145 -22.27 -10.83 -14.76
C ARG A 145 -23.81 -10.87 -14.79
N LYS A 146 -24.49 -10.08 -13.95
CA LYS A 146 -25.96 -9.94 -13.98
C LYS A 146 -26.46 -9.04 -15.11
N TYR A 147 -25.63 -8.14 -15.62
CA TYR A 147 -25.99 -7.20 -16.68
C TYR A 147 -25.63 -7.68 -18.08
N CYS A 148 -24.59 -8.50 -18.20
CA CYS A 148 -24.18 -9.10 -19.46
C CYS A 148 -23.40 -10.39 -19.23
N ASP A 149 -23.41 -11.29 -20.22
CA ASP A 149 -22.44 -12.38 -20.30
C ASP A 149 -21.11 -11.83 -20.83
N PRO A 150 -20.03 -11.82 -20.02
CA PRO A 150 -18.75 -11.24 -20.42
C PRO A 150 -18.12 -11.88 -21.66
N GLN A 151 -18.50 -13.11 -21.99
CA GLN A 151 -17.97 -13.85 -23.14
C GLN A 151 -18.64 -13.48 -24.46
N GLN A 152 -19.82 -12.84 -24.43
CA GLN A 152 -20.57 -12.52 -25.64
C GLN A 152 -20.13 -11.22 -26.30
N SER A 153 -19.77 -10.20 -25.51
CA SER A 153 -19.42 -8.88 -26.06
C SER A 153 -18.54 -8.08 -25.12
N PHE A 154 -17.27 -7.89 -25.50
CA PHE A 154 -16.34 -7.06 -24.73
C PHE A 154 -16.82 -5.61 -24.55
N PRO A 155 -17.36 -4.92 -25.58
CA PRO A 155 -17.94 -3.59 -25.37
C PRO A 155 -19.12 -3.59 -24.39
N ALA A 156 -20.00 -4.59 -24.43
CA ALA A 156 -21.10 -4.70 -23.46
C ALA A 156 -20.57 -4.90 -22.04
N THR A 157 -19.55 -5.75 -21.86
CA THR A 157 -18.86 -5.94 -20.58
C THR A 157 -18.25 -4.65 -20.07
N LEU A 158 -17.63 -3.85 -20.93
CA LEU A 158 -17.10 -2.53 -20.54
C LEU A 158 -18.21 -1.59 -20.05
N MET A 159 -19.34 -1.53 -20.76
CA MET A 159 -20.49 -0.72 -20.33
C MET A 159 -21.05 -1.20 -18.99
N ALA A 160 -21.12 -2.52 -18.78
CA ALA A 160 -21.58 -3.10 -17.52
C ALA A 160 -20.62 -2.83 -16.36
N ILE A 161 -19.29 -2.91 -16.58
CA ILE A 161 -18.31 -2.49 -15.57
C ILE A 161 -18.48 -0.99 -15.27
N ASN A 162 -18.62 -0.13 -16.28
CA ASN A 162 -18.85 1.30 -16.06
C ASN A 162 -20.09 1.54 -15.19
N ARG A 163 -21.20 0.86 -15.48
CA ARG A 163 -22.43 0.94 -14.68
C ARG A 163 -22.19 0.58 -13.22
N VAL A 164 -21.59 -0.58 -12.97
CA VAL A 164 -21.35 -1.06 -11.59
C VAL A 164 -20.36 -0.15 -10.87
N PHE A 165 -19.26 0.21 -11.52
CA PHE A 165 -18.15 0.92 -10.89
C PHE A 165 -18.47 2.40 -10.67
N PHE A 166 -19.03 3.09 -11.66
CA PHE A 166 -19.29 4.54 -11.57
C PHE A 166 -20.69 4.86 -11.05
N ASN A 167 -21.73 4.16 -11.51
CA ASN A 167 -23.10 4.57 -11.21
C ASN A 167 -23.62 3.94 -9.91
N GLU A 168 -23.32 2.66 -9.68
CA GLU A 168 -23.78 1.96 -8.46
C GLU A 168 -22.85 2.17 -7.27
N GLU A 169 -21.54 2.02 -7.49
CA GLU A 169 -20.54 2.15 -6.42
C GLU A 169 -20.02 3.56 -6.21
N GLY A 170 -20.28 4.47 -7.16
CA GLY A 170 -19.92 5.89 -7.04
C GLY A 170 -18.43 6.17 -7.11
N PHE A 171 -17.62 5.29 -7.73
CA PHE A 171 -16.19 5.58 -7.89
C PHE A 171 -15.97 6.82 -8.75
N HIS A 172 -15.04 7.70 -8.38
CA HIS A 172 -14.68 8.84 -9.24
C HIS A 172 -13.24 9.32 -9.02
N GLY A 173 -12.72 10.12 -9.95
CA GLY A 173 -11.41 10.77 -9.81
C GLY A 173 -11.40 11.84 -8.73
N ASP A 174 -10.35 11.89 -7.91
CA ASP A 174 -10.14 12.97 -6.95
C ASP A 174 -9.43 14.16 -7.62
N LYS A 175 -10.22 15.08 -8.14
CA LYS A 175 -9.72 16.31 -8.78
C LYS A 175 -9.36 17.40 -7.77
N LYS A 176 -9.91 17.33 -6.55
CA LYS A 176 -9.71 18.36 -5.51
C LYS A 176 -8.41 18.16 -4.76
N ASN A 177 -8.12 16.92 -4.35
CA ASN A 177 -6.90 16.56 -3.62
C ASN A 177 -6.04 15.61 -4.46
N TYR A 178 -5.74 16.00 -5.70
CA TYR A 178 -5.07 15.16 -6.69
C TYR A 178 -3.76 14.52 -6.18
N TYR A 179 -3.01 15.23 -5.34
CA TYR A 179 -1.74 14.79 -4.76
C TYR A 179 -1.86 14.21 -3.33
N ASP A 180 -3.06 13.84 -2.85
CA ASP A 180 -3.22 13.10 -1.59
C ASP A 180 -2.62 11.67 -1.75
N PRO A 181 -1.63 11.27 -0.93
CA PRO A 181 -1.05 9.92 -1.02
C PRO A 181 -2.07 8.80 -0.82
N GLN A 182 -3.19 9.05 -0.11
CA GLN A 182 -4.27 8.08 0.05
C GLN A 182 -4.90 7.66 -1.28
N ASN A 183 -4.79 8.49 -2.33
CA ASN A 183 -5.30 8.20 -3.65
C ASN A 183 -4.52 7.11 -4.38
N SER A 184 -3.37 6.68 -3.85
CA SER A 184 -2.50 5.63 -4.39
C SER A 184 -2.66 4.27 -3.69
N TYR A 185 -3.32 4.21 -2.53
CA TYR A 185 -3.47 2.97 -1.75
C TYR A 185 -4.84 2.34 -1.95
N LEU A 186 -4.87 1.12 -2.50
CA LEU A 186 -6.09 0.50 -3.00
C LEU A 186 -7.19 0.32 -1.95
N ASN A 187 -6.83 -0.02 -0.71
CA ASN A 187 -7.79 -0.09 0.40
C ASN A 187 -8.49 1.27 0.62
N ARG A 188 -7.72 2.36 0.63
CA ARG A 188 -8.27 3.71 0.83
C ARG A 188 -9.14 4.14 -0.34
N VAL A 189 -8.77 3.79 -1.56
CA VAL A 189 -9.58 4.09 -2.76
C VAL A 189 -10.91 3.33 -2.72
N ILE A 190 -10.90 2.05 -2.29
CA ILE A 190 -12.13 1.26 -2.13
C ILE A 190 -13.02 1.85 -1.03
N ASP A 191 -12.45 2.20 0.13
CA ASP A 191 -13.20 2.74 1.27
C ASP A 191 -13.84 4.10 0.93
N ARG A 192 -13.08 4.98 0.26
CA ARG A 192 -13.47 6.36 -0.02
C ARG A 192 -14.25 6.51 -1.33
N LYS A 193 -14.21 5.50 -2.20
CA LYS A 193 -14.77 5.52 -3.57
C LYS A 193 -14.16 6.60 -4.47
N PHE A 194 -12.92 7.02 -4.21
CA PHE A 194 -12.21 7.90 -5.13
C PHE A 194 -10.69 7.73 -5.04
N GLY A 195 -10.00 8.09 -6.12
CA GLY A 195 -8.55 7.91 -6.20
C GLY A 195 -7.90 8.64 -7.38
N ASN A 196 -6.63 8.31 -7.61
CA ASN A 196 -5.86 8.84 -8.74
C ASN A 196 -6.10 8.02 -10.02
N PRO A 197 -5.62 8.47 -11.20
CA PRO A 197 -5.86 7.76 -12.45
C PRO A 197 -5.40 6.30 -12.45
N ILE A 198 -4.23 6.00 -11.90
CA ILE A 198 -3.68 4.64 -11.90
C ILE A 198 -4.49 3.73 -10.97
N SER A 199 -4.80 4.18 -9.76
CA SER A 199 -5.52 3.37 -8.77
C SER A 199 -6.94 3.04 -9.19
N LEU A 200 -7.66 3.97 -9.84
CA LEU A 200 -8.97 3.68 -10.42
C LEU A 200 -8.86 2.70 -11.60
N CYS A 201 -7.84 2.86 -12.45
CA CYS A 201 -7.55 1.88 -13.51
C CYS A 201 -7.23 0.50 -12.95
N LEU A 202 -6.51 0.39 -11.83
CA LEU A 202 -6.20 -0.89 -11.19
C LEU A 202 -7.45 -1.59 -10.68
N LEU A 203 -8.35 -0.88 -10.00
CA LEU A 203 -9.63 -1.46 -9.56
C LEU A 203 -10.43 -1.98 -10.74
N TYR A 204 -10.58 -1.15 -11.77
CA TYR A 204 -11.29 -1.51 -12.99
C TYR A 204 -10.65 -2.74 -13.66
N LEU A 205 -9.32 -2.76 -13.78
CA LEU A 205 -8.54 -3.86 -14.35
C LEU A 205 -8.71 -5.16 -13.54
N PHE A 206 -8.75 -5.08 -12.22
CA PHE A 206 -8.93 -6.26 -11.35
C PHE A 206 -10.34 -6.84 -11.43
N ILE A 207 -11.36 -6.00 -11.63
CA ILE A 207 -12.73 -6.45 -11.94
C ILE A 207 -12.75 -7.11 -13.33
N ALA A 208 -12.19 -6.44 -14.35
CA ALA A 208 -12.09 -6.96 -15.70
C ALA A 208 -11.38 -8.32 -15.78
N LYS A 209 -10.30 -8.51 -14.99
CA LYS A 209 -9.58 -9.77 -14.90
C LYS A 209 -10.45 -10.91 -14.35
N ARG A 210 -11.32 -10.66 -13.37
CA ARG A 210 -12.28 -11.64 -12.84
C ARG A 210 -13.34 -12.02 -13.88
N LEU A 211 -13.57 -11.16 -14.86
CA LEU A 211 -14.49 -11.36 -15.97
C LEU A 211 -13.79 -11.89 -17.24
N SER A 212 -12.49 -12.21 -17.16
CA SER A 212 -11.67 -12.62 -18.31
C SER A 212 -11.66 -11.61 -19.47
N LEU A 213 -11.90 -10.33 -19.18
CA LEU A 213 -11.87 -9.27 -20.18
C LEU A 213 -10.41 -8.83 -20.43
N PRO A 214 -9.90 -8.84 -21.67
CA PRO A 214 -8.50 -8.57 -21.97
C PRO A 214 -8.21 -7.05 -21.95
N LEU A 215 -8.18 -6.47 -20.75
CA LEU A 215 -7.76 -5.09 -20.52
C LEU A 215 -6.28 -5.02 -20.13
N VAL A 216 -5.60 -4.00 -20.62
CA VAL A 216 -4.22 -3.67 -20.25
C VAL A 216 -4.08 -2.20 -19.89
N GLY A 217 -3.12 -1.89 -19.03
CA GLY A 217 -2.79 -0.52 -18.67
C GLY A 217 -1.96 0.18 -19.75
N VAL A 218 -2.19 1.47 -19.92
CA VAL A 218 -1.46 2.35 -20.84
C VAL A 218 -1.04 3.60 -20.06
N ALA A 219 0.27 3.86 -20.04
CA ALA A 219 0.86 4.93 -19.24
C ALA A 219 1.17 6.17 -20.08
N MET A 220 0.13 6.92 -20.46
CA MET A 220 0.30 8.19 -21.16
C MET A 220 1.12 9.20 -20.31
N PRO A 221 1.85 10.13 -20.94
CA PRO A 221 2.34 11.32 -20.27
C PRO A 221 1.22 12.03 -19.51
N GLY A 222 1.43 12.31 -18.22
CA GLY A 222 0.48 13.00 -17.35
C GLY A 222 -0.81 12.25 -16.97
N HIS A 223 -1.10 11.07 -17.54
CA HIS A 223 -2.34 10.33 -17.28
C HIS A 223 -2.18 8.81 -17.37
N PHE A 224 -3.16 8.03 -16.90
CA PHE A 224 -3.14 6.58 -17.04
C PHE A 224 -4.53 6.10 -17.42
N ILE A 225 -4.60 5.24 -18.44
CA ILE A 225 -5.85 4.72 -19.02
C ILE A 225 -5.74 3.21 -19.24
N LEU A 226 -6.85 2.58 -19.61
CA LEU A 226 -6.89 1.18 -20.00
C LEU A 226 -7.14 1.06 -21.50
N ARG A 227 -6.65 -0.02 -22.12
CA ARG A 227 -6.94 -0.39 -23.50
C ARG A 227 -7.51 -1.80 -23.55
N LEU A 228 -8.58 -1.98 -24.34
CA LEU A 228 -9.08 -3.30 -24.69
C LEU A 228 -8.18 -3.93 -25.76
N GLN A 229 -7.59 -5.08 -25.43
CA GLN A 229 -6.82 -5.86 -26.39
C GLN A 229 -7.77 -6.71 -27.23
N SER A 230 -8.17 -6.17 -28.38
CA SER A 230 -8.99 -6.85 -29.38
C SER A 230 -8.45 -6.53 -30.77
N SER A 231 -8.49 -7.51 -31.67
CA SER A 231 -8.24 -7.29 -33.10
C SER A 231 -9.39 -6.53 -33.77
N THR A 232 -10.59 -6.58 -33.19
CA THR A 232 -11.81 -5.97 -33.72
C THR A 232 -12.05 -4.56 -33.20
N PHE A 233 -11.64 -4.29 -31.95
CA PHE A 233 -11.95 -3.03 -31.26
C PHE A 233 -10.68 -2.33 -30.81
N ASN A 234 -10.57 -1.04 -31.11
CA ASN A 234 -9.54 -0.16 -30.56
C ASN A 234 -10.16 0.83 -29.56
N ILE A 235 -10.53 0.31 -28.39
CA ILE A 235 -11.22 1.07 -27.34
C ILE A 235 -10.26 1.32 -26.18
N PHE A 236 -10.18 2.58 -25.78
CA PHE A 236 -9.55 2.99 -24.53
C PHE A 236 -10.62 3.38 -23.51
N VAL A 237 -10.31 3.24 -22.23
CA VAL A 237 -11.20 3.60 -21.12
C VAL A 237 -10.44 4.50 -20.16
N ASP A 238 -11.05 5.60 -19.74
CA ASP A 238 -10.50 6.50 -18.72
C ASP A 238 -11.30 6.43 -17.41
N PRO A 239 -10.96 5.50 -16.50
CA PRO A 239 -11.61 5.39 -15.20
C PRO A 239 -11.52 6.63 -14.31
N PHE A 240 -10.54 7.51 -14.51
CA PHE A 240 -10.47 8.76 -13.74
C PHE A 240 -11.56 9.74 -14.14
N ASN A 241 -11.95 9.71 -15.41
CA ASN A 241 -13.01 10.52 -15.98
C ASN A 241 -14.26 9.67 -16.24
N MET A 242 -14.77 9.02 -15.19
CA MET A 242 -16.06 8.31 -15.19
C MET A 242 -16.20 7.19 -16.24
N GLY A 243 -15.09 6.57 -16.63
CA GLY A 243 -15.10 5.45 -17.57
C GLY A 243 -15.30 5.88 -19.02
N ASN A 244 -15.03 7.15 -19.34
CA ASN A 244 -15.11 7.66 -20.71
C ASN A 244 -14.38 6.74 -21.69
N PHE A 245 -15.08 6.31 -22.74
CA PHE A 245 -14.47 5.60 -23.85
C PHE A 245 -13.75 6.60 -24.76
N LEU A 246 -12.51 6.29 -25.11
CA LEU A 246 -11.67 7.13 -25.93
C LEU A 246 -11.25 6.37 -27.19
N THR A 247 -11.22 7.08 -28.31
CA THR A 247 -10.52 6.66 -29.52
C THR A 247 -9.04 7.03 -29.42
N GLN A 248 -8.21 6.43 -30.28
CA GLN A 248 -6.82 6.81 -30.40
C GLN A 248 -6.65 8.31 -30.71
N SER A 249 -7.40 8.86 -31.68
CA SER A 249 -7.36 10.30 -32.01
C SER A 249 -7.69 11.19 -30.81
N GLN A 250 -8.65 10.80 -29.96
CA GLN A 250 -8.95 11.57 -28.74
C GLN A 250 -7.81 11.52 -27.71
N CYS A 251 -7.08 10.40 -27.63
CA CYS A 251 -5.87 10.30 -26.82
C CYS A 251 -4.75 11.20 -27.37
N GLU A 252 -4.55 11.21 -28.68
CA GLU A 252 -3.58 12.08 -29.37
C GLU A 252 -3.87 13.57 -29.11
N ASP A 253 -5.12 13.99 -29.26
CA ASP A 253 -5.55 15.36 -29.02
C ASP A 253 -5.38 15.78 -27.56
N ARG A 254 -5.52 14.83 -26.63
CA ARG A 254 -5.25 15.10 -25.21
C ARG A 254 -3.75 15.30 -24.96
N LEU A 255 -2.89 14.48 -25.56
CA LEU A 255 -1.44 14.63 -25.43
C LEU A 255 -0.96 15.98 -25.95
N LYS A 256 -1.41 16.37 -27.15
CA LYS A 256 -1.13 17.67 -27.77
C LYS A 256 -1.58 18.83 -26.89
N ARG A 257 -2.80 18.78 -26.34
CA ARG A 257 -3.33 19.81 -25.41
C ARG A 257 -2.53 19.92 -24.11
N CYS A 258 -1.91 18.85 -23.65
CA CYS A 258 -1.04 18.85 -22.47
C CYS A 258 0.41 19.29 -22.78
N GLY A 259 0.70 19.72 -24.00
CA GLY A 259 2.04 20.17 -24.41
C GLY A 259 2.99 19.02 -24.74
N PHE A 260 2.49 17.79 -24.88
CA PHE A 260 3.27 16.65 -25.34
C PHE A 260 3.11 16.48 -26.85
N GLY A 261 4.18 16.08 -27.54
CA GLY A 261 4.07 15.51 -28.88
C GLY A 261 3.27 14.21 -28.87
N PHE A 262 2.91 13.71 -30.05
CA PHE A 262 2.36 12.36 -30.17
C PHE A 262 3.45 11.38 -30.58
N GLU A 263 3.70 10.40 -29.72
CA GLU A 263 4.47 9.19 -30.01
C GLU A 263 3.50 8.00 -29.84
N SER A 264 3.44 7.13 -30.84
CA SER A 264 2.51 5.99 -30.85
C SER A 264 2.69 5.06 -29.64
N GLU A 265 3.93 5.01 -29.15
CA GLU A 265 4.43 4.28 -28.00
C GLU A 265 3.75 4.70 -26.70
N PHE A 266 3.24 5.94 -26.61
CA PHE A 266 2.46 6.40 -25.46
C PHE A 266 1.14 5.65 -25.28
N LEU A 267 0.66 4.96 -26.33
CA LEU A 267 -0.56 4.16 -26.30
C LEU A 267 -0.29 2.65 -26.18
N PHE A 268 0.99 2.24 -26.08
CA PHE A 268 1.34 0.83 -25.94
C PHE A 268 1.03 0.30 -24.54
N PRO A 269 0.67 -0.99 -24.42
CA PRO A 269 0.51 -1.64 -23.13
C PRO A 269 1.79 -1.52 -22.30
N VAL A 270 1.63 -1.21 -21.00
CA VAL A 270 2.74 -1.22 -20.06
C VAL A 270 2.73 -2.48 -19.21
N SER A 271 3.92 -2.99 -18.91
CA SER A 271 4.08 -4.16 -18.07
C SER A 271 3.62 -3.90 -16.63
N PRO A 272 3.21 -4.94 -15.88
CA PRO A 272 2.98 -4.85 -14.45
C PRO A 272 4.10 -4.14 -13.66
N ARG A 273 5.36 -4.40 -14.00
CA ARG A 273 6.52 -3.76 -13.36
C ARG A 273 6.55 -2.25 -13.62
N ARG A 274 6.28 -1.83 -14.85
CA ARG A 274 6.22 -0.40 -15.24
C ARG A 274 5.03 0.32 -14.58
N ILE A 275 3.90 -0.36 -14.41
CA ILE A 275 2.76 0.18 -13.64
C ILE A 275 3.19 0.43 -12.19
N LEU A 276 3.85 -0.55 -11.56
CA LEU A 276 4.32 -0.43 -10.18
C LEU A 276 5.36 0.68 -9.99
N LEU A 277 6.32 0.80 -10.93
CA LEU A 277 7.26 1.90 -10.99
C LEU A 277 6.54 3.25 -11.01
N ARG A 278 5.50 3.40 -11.83
CA ARG A 278 4.73 4.65 -11.91
C ARG A 278 4.00 4.97 -10.60
N ILE A 279 3.42 3.96 -9.93
CA ILE A 279 2.77 4.14 -8.62
C ILE A 279 3.79 4.63 -7.58
N CYS A 280 4.94 3.96 -7.49
CA CYS A 280 6.00 4.35 -6.55
C CYS A 280 6.58 5.72 -6.88
N SER A 281 6.78 6.06 -8.17
CA SER A 281 7.28 7.37 -8.58
C SER A 281 6.30 8.49 -8.22
N ASN A 282 4.99 8.28 -8.42
CA ASN A 282 3.97 9.23 -8.01
C ASN A 282 3.97 9.43 -6.48
N LEU A 283 3.99 8.33 -5.70
CA LEU A 283 4.05 8.40 -4.23
C LEU A 283 5.32 9.12 -3.75
N HIS A 284 6.47 8.82 -4.33
CA HIS A 284 7.74 9.48 -4.01
C HIS A 284 7.64 11.00 -4.22
N GLN A 285 7.12 11.45 -5.38
CA GLN A 285 6.93 12.87 -5.67
C GLN A 285 5.92 13.53 -4.72
N ILE A 286 4.83 12.85 -4.38
CA ILE A 286 3.84 13.32 -3.41
C ILE A 286 4.49 13.56 -2.05
N TYR A 287 5.22 12.57 -1.52
CA TYR A 287 5.88 12.68 -0.21
C TYR A 287 7.02 13.72 -0.23
N GLN A 288 7.76 13.83 -1.34
CA GLN A 288 8.77 14.86 -1.53
C GLN A 288 8.16 16.26 -1.44
N LYS A 289 7.08 16.54 -2.19
CA LYS A 289 6.39 17.84 -2.19
C LYS A 289 5.78 18.16 -0.83
N ALA A 290 5.25 17.14 -0.14
CA ALA A 290 4.70 17.27 1.21
C ALA A 290 5.78 17.36 2.32
N LYS A 291 7.08 17.36 1.96
CA LYS A 291 8.23 17.35 2.90
C LYS A 291 8.17 16.21 3.94
N ARG A 292 7.56 15.08 3.57
CA ARG A 292 7.49 13.86 4.39
C ARG A 292 8.68 12.95 4.04
N PHE A 293 9.88 13.36 4.43
CA PHE A 293 11.12 12.73 3.96
C PHE A 293 11.25 11.26 4.35
N ASP A 294 10.81 10.86 5.55
CA ASP A 294 10.84 9.45 5.97
C ASP A 294 10.04 8.54 5.03
N GLU A 295 8.86 8.99 4.60
CA GLU A 295 8.05 8.24 3.63
C GLU A 295 8.68 8.27 2.24
N ARG A 296 9.18 9.44 1.82
CA ARG A 296 9.87 9.61 0.53
C ARG A 296 11.06 8.66 0.42
N ASP A 297 11.93 8.61 1.42
CA ASP A 297 13.12 7.76 1.45
C ASP A 297 12.77 6.28 1.52
N ARG A 298 11.66 5.94 2.17
CA ARG A 298 11.11 4.58 2.15
C ARG A 298 10.66 4.17 0.74
N ILE A 299 9.89 5.01 0.05
CA ILE A 299 9.47 4.75 -1.34
C ILE A 299 10.67 4.73 -2.30
N GLN A 300 11.68 5.58 -2.07
CA GLN A 300 12.91 5.61 -2.87
C GLN A 300 13.62 4.25 -2.87
N LYS A 301 13.66 3.55 -1.73
CA LYS A 301 14.20 2.18 -1.65
C LYS A 301 13.43 1.23 -2.57
N TYR A 302 12.10 1.35 -2.67
CA TYR A 302 11.33 0.51 -3.59
C TYR A 302 11.66 0.80 -5.04
N LEU A 303 11.78 2.08 -5.40
CA LEU A 303 12.13 2.50 -6.76
C LEU A 303 13.48 1.94 -7.21
N ILE A 304 14.50 2.01 -6.35
CA ILE A 304 15.82 1.43 -6.63
C ILE A 304 15.70 -0.07 -6.94
N ASN A 305 14.90 -0.81 -6.17
CA ASN A 305 14.72 -2.26 -6.37
C ASN A 305 13.77 -2.61 -7.53
N LEU A 306 13.02 -1.64 -8.05
CA LEU A 306 12.18 -1.78 -9.25
C LEU A 306 12.90 -1.38 -10.54
N ALA A 307 13.96 -0.58 -10.44
CA ALA A 307 14.75 -0.13 -11.59
C ALA A 307 15.81 -1.17 -12.03
N ASN A 308 16.29 -1.98 -11.08
CA ASN A 308 17.20 -3.10 -11.33
C ASN A 308 16.46 -4.33 -11.85
#